data_AF-A0A938AM21-F1
#
_entry.id   AF-A0A938AM21-F1
#
_cell.length_a   1.000
_cell.length_b   1.000
_cell.length_c   1.000
_cell.angle_alpha   90.00
_cell.angle_beta   90.00
_cell.angle_gamma   90.00
#
_symmetry.space_group_name_H-M   'P 1'
#
loop_
_entity.id
_entity.type
_entity.pdbx_description
1 polymer ?
#
loop_
_entity_poly.entity_id
_entity_poly.type
_entity_poly.pdbx_seq_one_letter_code
_entity_poly.pdbx_strand_id
1 'polypeptide(L)'
;MLSGHRPDAIYAYKLDAMTAMKNQDNAQEIKSRVSHAPSKGRKLRGAYHVFPAKKGGWAVRKEGAHRVTGYFETKAEAIARGKEISRALGTGFIVHARDDRIRKTIKRDQLRTLGVKVQKTERIEIRTTPSMKALLQRAANFSHKNVTEFLLEAGINAAEETLADRRMFRLDQAQWQAFQQILDSPVTARPRLAKLLTEKSVLE
;
A
#
# COMPACT_ATOMS: atom_id res chain seq x y z
N MET A 1 -29.60 45.35 -38.51
CA MET A 1 -28.64 45.46 -37.41
C MET A 1 -27.87 44.15 -37.31
N LEU A 2 -26.54 44.23 -37.51
CA LEU A 2 -25.44 43.33 -37.11
C LEU A 2 -25.59 41.82 -37.49
N SER A 3 -25.08 41.35 -38.64
CA SER A 3 -23.67 41.06 -39.01
C SER A 3 -22.92 40.18 -38.01
N GLY A 4 -22.60 38.95 -38.43
CA GLY A 4 -21.88 37.95 -37.64
C GLY A 4 -20.37 38.18 -37.49
N HIS A 5 -19.81 37.57 -36.44
CA HIS A 5 -18.39 37.38 -36.27
C HIS A 5 -18.17 35.96 -35.72
N ARG A 6 -17.64 35.07 -36.56
CA ARG A 6 -17.08 33.78 -36.12
C ARG A 6 -15.68 34.06 -35.57
N PRO A 7 -15.26 33.47 -34.44
CA PRO A 7 -13.92 33.67 -33.91
C PRO A 7 -12.85 33.02 -34.82
N ASP A 8 -11.77 33.77 -35.05
CA ASP A 8 -10.70 33.53 -36.01
C ASP A 8 -9.85 32.28 -35.74
N ALA A 9 -9.64 31.50 -36.80
CA ALA A 9 -8.85 30.26 -36.85
C ALA A 9 -7.32 30.46 -36.81
N ILE A 10 -6.83 31.68 -36.53
CA ILE A 10 -5.39 32.00 -36.59
C ILE A 10 -4.68 31.71 -35.25
N TYR A 11 -5.39 31.66 -34.12
CA TYR A 11 -4.77 31.41 -32.81
C TYR A 11 -4.57 29.92 -32.46
N ALA A 12 -5.23 29.00 -33.15
CA ALA A 12 -5.14 27.56 -32.85
C ALA A 12 -3.84 26.91 -33.37
N TYR A 13 -3.25 27.43 -34.46
CA TYR A 13 -2.08 26.79 -35.09
C TYR A 13 -0.73 27.10 -34.43
N LYS A 14 -0.62 28.16 -33.60
CA LYS A 14 0.66 28.51 -32.95
C LYS A 14 0.91 27.78 -31.62
N LEU A 15 -0.10 27.18 -30.99
CA LEU A 15 0.05 26.47 -29.72
C LEU A 15 0.48 24.99 -29.91
N ASP A 16 0.07 24.38 -31.03
CA ASP A 16 0.44 23.00 -31.39
C ASP A 16 1.88 22.89 -31.89
N ALA A 17 2.40 23.91 -32.58
CA ALA A 17 3.79 23.94 -33.06
C ALA A 17 4.82 24.01 -31.91
N MET A 18 4.53 24.75 -30.82
CA MET A 18 5.42 24.82 -29.66
C MET A 18 5.39 23.56 -28.78
N THR A 19 4.28 22.81 -28.80
CA THR A 19 4.13 21.55 -28.06
C THR A 19 4.84 20.40 -28.77
N ALA A 20 4.92 20.43 -30.10
CA ALA A 20 5.66 19.45 -30.90
C ALA A 20 7.19 19.64 -30.84
N MET A 21 7.69 20.86 -30.74
CA MET A 21 9.15 21.12 -30.68
C MET A 21 9.79 20.71 -29.33
N LYS A 22 9.06 20.79 -28.21
CA LYS A 22 9.59 20.40 -26.88
C LYS A 22 9.68 18.89 -26.64
N ASN A 23 9.23 18.07 -27.59
CA ASN A 23 9.19 16.61 -27.44
C ASN A 23 10.31 15.87 -28.19
N GLN A 24 11.18 16.57 -28.93
CA GLN A 24 12.35 15.96 -29.57
C GLN A 24 13.57 15.92 -28.64
N ASP A 25 13.71 16.87 -27.71
CA ASP A 25 14.84 16.90 -26.77
C ASP A 25 14.70 15.86 -25.63
N ASN A 26 13.49 15.40 -25.35
CA ASN A 26 13.20 14.50 -24.22
C ASN A 26 13.60 13.03 -24.50
N ALA A 27 13.81 12.64 -25.77
CA ALA A 27 14.23 11.28 -26.13
C ALA A 27 15.73 11.03 -25.88
N GLN A 28 16.55 12.09 -25.81
CA GLN A 28 17.96 12.00 -25.43
C GLN A 28 18.17 12.16 -23.93
N GLU A 29 17.34 12.94 -23.23
CA GLU A 29 17.42 13.12 -21.77
C GLU A 29 17.05 11.82 -21.01
N ILE A 30 16.09 11.03 -21.51
CA ILE A 30 15.69 9.75 -20.89
C ILE A 30 16.79 8.69 -20.99
N LYS A 31 17.62 8.69 -22.05
CA LYS A 31 18.77 7.78 -22.16
C LYS A 31 19.90 8.14 -21.19
N SER A 32 19.99 9.40 -20.77
CA SER A 32 20.98 9.86 -19.78
C SER A 32 20.57 9.61 -18.31
N ARG A 33 19.27 9.43 -18.02
CA ARG A 33 18.79 9.07 -16.67
C ARG A 33 18.86 7.57 -16.36
N VAL A 34 19.03 6.71 -17.38
CA VAL A 34 19.17 5.25 -17.23
C VAL A 34 20.64 4.82 -17.06
N SER A 35 21.59 5.74 -16.94
CA SER A 35 22.98 5.44 -16.55
C SER A 35 23.25 5.63 -15.05
N HIS A 36 22.35 5.19 -14.17
CA HIS A 36 22.70 4.97 -12.77
C HIS A 36 23.06 3.50 -12.57
N ALA A 37 24.37 3.23 -12.63
CA ALA A 37 24.99 1.98 -12.18
C ALA A 37 24.43 1.54 -10.82
N PRO A 38 24.37 0.22 -10.52
CA PRO A 38 23.81 -0.28 -9.27
C PRO A 38 24.50 0.42 -8.09
N SER A 39 23.72 1.16 -7.30
CA SER A 39 24.23 1.91 -6.15
C SER A 39 25.08 0.99 -5.25
N LYS A 40 26.38 1.27 -5.17
CA LYS A 40 27.30 0.60 -4.24
C LYS A 40 26.80 0.87 -2.81
N GLY A 41 26.26 -0.17 -2.18
CA GLY A 41 26.21 -0.37 -0.73
C GLY A 41 25.73 0.79 0.16
N ARG A 42 24.42 1.11 0.16
CA ARG A 42 23.82 1.80 1.31
C ARG A 42 23.82 0.85 2.52
N LYS A 43 24.71 1.08 3.51
CA LYS A 43 24.81 0.27 4.75
C LYS A 43 23.43 0.10 5.38
N LEU A 44 22.99 -1.15 5.58
CA LEU A 44 21.75 -1.48 6.28
C LEU A 44 21.93 -1.25 7.79
N ARG A 45 21.94 0.01 8.24
CA ARG A 45 22.14 0.35 9.66
C ARG A 45 21.18 -0.46 10.55
N GLY A 46 21.77 -1.17 11.53
CA GLY A 46 21.05 -1.94 12.54
C GLY A 46 20.57 -3.31 12.04
N ALA A 47 21.24 -3.90 11.05
CA ALA A 47 20.87 -5.20 10.51
C ALA A 47 21.10 -6.33 11.52
N TYR A 48 20.29 -7.40 11.46
CA TYR A 48 20.57 -8.63 12.20
C TYR A 48 21.47 -9.54 11.37
N HIS A 49 22.50 -10.07 12.02
CA HIS A 49 23.50 -10.95 11.43
C HIS A 49 23.34 -12.36 11.98
N VAL A 50 23.35 -13.34 11.09
CA VAL A 50 23.47 -14.78 11.42
C VAL A 50 24.91 -15.21 11.14
N PHE A 51 25.63 -15.69 12.15
CA PHE A 51 27.05 -16.09 12.06
C PHE A 51 27.32 -17.43 12.78
N PRO A 52 28.36 -18.19 12.39
CA PRO A 52 28.75 -19.41 13.10
C PRO A 52 29.26 -19.08 14.52
N ALA A 53 28.81 -19.82 15.52
CA ALA A 53 29.26 -19.62 16.90
C ALA A 53 30.57 -20.40 17.18
N LYS A 54 31.43 -19.82 18.04
CA LYS A 54 32.75 -20.39 18.37
C LYS A 54 32.70 -21.80 19.00
N LYS A 55 31.60 -22.14 19.68
CA LYS A 55 31.38 -23.44 20.35
C LYS A 55 30.58 -24.43 19.50
N GLY A 56 30.46 -24.19 18.18
CA GLY A 56 29.52 -24.90 17.32
C GLY A 56 28.15 -24.23 17.28
N GLY A 57 27.35 -24.55 16.25
CA GLY A 57 26.04 -23.94 16.02
C GLY A 57 26.09 -22.54 15.38
N TRP A 58 24.98 -21.82 15.47
CA TRP A 58 24.72 -20.54 14.81
C TRP A 58 24.19 -19.50 15.79
N ALA A 59 24.59 -18.25 15.63
CA ALA A 59 24.19 -17.14 16.49
C ALA A 59 23.54 -16.02 15.69
N VAL A 60 22.55 -15.35 16.29
CA VAL A 60 21.88 -14.17 15.74
C VAL A 60 22.25 -12.95 16.57
N ARG A 61 22.70 -11.85 15.95
CA ARG A 61 23.04 -10.61 16.67
C ARG A 61 22.70 -9.37 15.86
N LYS A 62 22.22 -8.32 16.53
CA LYS A 62 22.02 -7.01 15.91
C LYS A 62 23.37 -6.30 15.67
N GLU A 63 23.52 -5.65 14.52
CA GLU A 63 24.67 -4.80 14.21
C GLU A 63 24.86 -3.75 15.30
N GLY A 64 26.06 -3.68 15.89
CA GLY A 64 26.39 -2.80 17.00
C GLY A 64 26.02 -3.31 18.41
N ALA A 65 25.34 -4.46 18.54
CA ALA A 65 25.04 -5.04 19.84
C ALA A 65 26.22 -5.86 20.39
N HIS A 66 26.49 -5.70 21.69
CA HIS A 66 27.49 -6.50 22.41
C HIS A 66 26.98 -7.92 22.72
N ARG A 67 25.66 -8.07 22.92
CA ARG A 67 25.03 -9.35 23.26
C ARG A 67 24.47 -10.05 22.03
N VAL A 68 24.62 -11.37 22.00
CA VAL A 68 23.96 -12.24 21.02
C VAL A 68 22.47 -12.36 21.40
N THR A 69 21.61 -12.26 20.39
CA THR A 69 20.15 -12.37 20.55
C THR A 69 19.70 -13.81 20.80
N GLY A 70 20.45 -14.79 20.31
CA GLY A 70 20.24 -16.21 20.58
C GLY A 70 21.26 -17.10 19.87
N TYR A 71 21.41 -18.32 20.39
CA TYR A 71 22.18 -19.41 19.79
C TYR A 71 21.23 -20.50 19.32
N PHE A 72 21.61 -21.19 18.23
CA PHE A 72 20.82 -22.20 17.54
C PHE A 72 21.75 -23.33 17.11
N GLU A 73 21.24 -24.55 17.04
CA GLU A 73 22.03 -25.70 16.61
C GLU A 73 22.27 -25.65 15.10
N THR A 74 21.22 -25.30 14.34
CA THR A 74 21.27 -25.29 12.88
C THR A 74 21.25 -23.90 12.27
N LYS A 75 21.81 -23.78 11.05
CA LYS A 75 21.76 -22.54 10.27
C LYS A 75 20.34 -22.12 9.96
N ALA A 76 19.48 -23.10 9.68
CA ALA A 76 18.11 -22.88 9.26
C ALA A 76 17.30 -22.21 10.38
N GLU A 77 17.45 -22.68 11.62
CA GLU A 77 16.83 -22.09 12.81
C GLU A 77 17.29 -20.65 13.05
N ALA A 78 18.61 -20.40 13.00
CA ALA A 78 19.15 -19.05 13.14
C ALA A 78 18.63 -18.10 12.06
N ILE A 79 18.48 -18.60 10.82
CA ILE A 79 17.88 -17.84 9.72
C ILE A 79 16.39 -17.57 9.99
N ALA A 80 15.65 -18.57 10.47
CA ALA A 80 14.23 -18.42 10.76
C ALA A 80 14.01 -17.34 11.83
N ARG A 81 14.75 -17.42 12.95
CA ARG A 81 14.70 -16.42 14.02
C ARG A 81 15.13 -15.04 13.54
N GLY A 82 16.22 -14.98 12.77
CA GLY A 82 16.72 -13.72 12.22
C GLY A 82 15.72 -13.05 11.26
N LYS A 83 15.03 -13.82 10.43
CA LYS A 83 13.94 -13.32 9.56
C LYS A 83 12.77 -12.77 10.38
N GLU A 84 12.34 -13.50 11.41
CA GLU A 84 11.24 -13.08 12.29
C GLU A 84 11.53 -11.72 12.93
N ILE A 85 12.69 -11.59 13.57
CA ILE A 85 13.12 -10.34 14.22
C ILE A 85 13.23 -9.21 13.19
N SER A 86 13.78 -9.51 12.01
CA SER A 86 13.95 -8.50 10.97
C SER A 86 12.62 -8.01 10.39
N ARG A 87 11.60 -8.86 10.34
CA ARG A 87 10.23 -8.47 9.95
C ARG A 87 9.58 -7.63 11.04
N ALA A 88 9.61 -8.10 12.29
CA ALA A 88 8.98 -7.42 13.42
C ALA A 88 9.54 -6.01 13.65
N LEU A 89 10.85 -5.84 13.48
CA LEU A 89 11.54 -4.57 13.74
C LEU A 89 11.84 -3.76 12.48
N GLY A 90 11.44 -4.25 11.30
CA GLY A 90 11.71 -3.58 10.02
C GLY A 90 13.20 -3.32 9.77
N THR A 91 14.10 -4.20 10.24
CA THR A 91 15.55 -4.06 10.11
C THR A 91 16.10 -4.75 8.87
N GLY A 92 17.39 -4.54 8.55
CA GLY A 92 18.08 -5.36 7.54
C GLY A 92 18.42 -6.75 8.08
N PHE A 93 18.68 -7.71 7.20
CA PHE A 93 19.06 -9.06 7.58
C PHE A 93 20.19 -9.62 6.71
N ILE A 94 21.27 -10.08 7.36
CA ILE A 94 22.50 -10.55 6.71
C ILE A 94 22.83 -11.96 7.23
N VAL A 95 23.06 -12.88 6.30
CA VAL A 95 23.45 -14.26 6.63
C VAL A 95 24.89 -14.51 6.19
N HIS A 96 25.75 -14.80 7.16
CA HIS A 96 27.13 -15.23 6.94
C HIS A 96 27.19 -16.73 6.62
N ALA A 97 28.28 -17.15 6.01
CA ALA A 97 28.63 -18.55 5.82
C ALA A 97 29.55 -19.05 6.92
N ARG A 98 29.85 -20.35 6.90
CA ARG A 98 30.69 -20.99 7.94
C ARG A 98 32.14 -20.51 7.88
N ASP A 99 32.53 -19.93 6.74
CA ASP A 99 33.81 -19.29 6.42
C ASP A 99 33.77 -17.76 6.54
N ASP A 100 32.82 -17.20 7.32
CA ASP A 100 32.60 -15.75 7.51
C ASP A 100 32.33 -14.92 6.23
N ARG A 101 32.11 -15.58 5.08
CA ARG A 101 31.71 -14.90 3.84
C ARG A 101 30.22 -14.55 3.86
N ILE A 102 29.88 -13.32 3.46
CA ILE A 102 28.47 -12.91 3.29
C ILE A 102 27.88 -13.66 2.09
N ARG A 103 26.93 -14.57 2.33
CA ARG A 103 26.29 -15.35 1.24
C ARG A 103 24.95 -14.78 0.77
N LYS A 104 24.21 -14.09 1.64
CA LYS A 104 22.88 -13.56 1.30
C LYS A 104 22.54 -12.32 2.12
N THR A 105 22.35 -11.20 1.44
CA THR A 105 21.80 -9.96 2.02
C THR A 105 20.34 -9.87 1.64
N ILE A 106 19.44 -9.99 2.62
CA ILE A 106 18.01 -9.73 2.40
C ILE A 106 17.78 -8.25 2.70
N LYS A 107 17.56 -7.45 1.66
CA LYS A 107 17.28 -6.02 1.79
C LYS A 107 15.89 -5.83 2.42
N ARG A 108 15.70 -4.73 3.16
CA ARG A 108 14.43 -4.35 3.81
C ARG A 108 13.21 -4.50 2.88
N ASP A 109 13.37 -4.16 1.60
CA ASP A 109 12.30 -4.23 0.61
C ASP A 109 11.79 -5.66 0.35
N GLN A 110 12.62 -6.68 0.58
CA GLN A 110 12.26 -8.09 0.41
C GLN A 110 11.60 -8.71 1.66
N LEU A 111 11.59 -8.02 2.81
CA LEU A 111 11.01 -8.52 4.06
C LEU A 111 9.51 -8.20 4.19
N ARG A 112 8.98 -7.23 3.43
CA ARG A 112 7.53 -6.91 3.38
C ARG A 112 6.69 -8.04 2.76
N THR A 113 7.31 -8.98 2.07
CA THR A 113 6.64 -10.01 1.25
C THR A 113 6.32 -11.32 2.00
N LEU A 114 6.60 -11.40 3.31
CA LEU A 114 6.49 -12.64 4.09
C LEU A 114 5.39 -12.63 5.16
N GLY A 115 4.66 -11.53 5.32
CA GLY A 115 3.24 -11.62 5.66
C GLY A 115 2.50 -11.85 4.35
N VAL A 116 1.51 -12.76 4.30
CA VAL A 116 0.81 -13.15 3.07
C VAL A 116 0.49 -11.90 2.25
N LYS A 117 1.32 -11.63 1.23
CA LYS A 117 1.08 -10.54 0.31
C LYS A 117 -0.04 -11.08 -0.56
N VAL A 118 -1.28 -10.73 -0.22
CA VAL A 118 -2.43 -11.02 -1.08
C VAL A 118 -2.04 -10.54 -2.47
N GLN A 119 -1.85 -11.50 -3.37
CA GLN A 119 -1.47 -11.17 -4.72
C GLN A 119 -2.68 -10.46 -5.33
N LYS A 120 -2.45 -9.30 -5.93
CA LYS A 120 -3.49 -8.57 -6.65
C LYS A 120 -3.73 -9.31 -7.98
N THR A 121 -4.55 -10.36 -7.95
CA THR A 121 -4.84 -11.23 -9.10
C THR A 121 -5.92 -10.65 -10.00
N GLU A 122 -6.89 -9.97 -9.41
CA GLU A 122 -8.04 -9.41 -10.13
C GLU A 122 -7.65 -8.20 -10.98
N ARG A 123 -8.23 -8.11 -12.18
CA ARG A 123 -7.92 -7.09 -13.17
C ARG A 123 -9.16 -6.25 -13.45
N ILE A 124 -8.98 -4.93 -13.49
CA ILE A 124 -10.01 -3.97 -13.89
C ILE A 124 -9.51 -3.26 -15.14
N GLU A 125 -10.24 -3.41 -16.24
CA GLU A 125 -9.93 -2.74 -17.51
C GLU A 125 -10.78 -1.48 -17.65
N ILE A 126 -10.13 -0.36 -17.98
CA ILE A 126 -10.79 0.94 -18.09
C ILE A 126 -10.39 1.58 -19.40
N ARG A 127 -11.37 2.02 -20.19
CA ARG A 127 -11.16 2.84 -21.37
C ARG A 127 -11.32 4.32 -21.01
N THR A 128 -10.41 5.16 -21.50
CA THR A 128 -10.40 6.60 -21.23
C THR A 128 -10.04 7.37 -22.48
N THR A 129 -10.50 8.62 -22.56
CA THR A 129 -10.00 9.55 -23.59
C THR A 129 -8.59 10.05 -23.25
N PRO A 130 -7.83 10.58 -24.23
CA PRO A 130 -6.50 11.16 -23.97
C PRO A 130 -6.53 12.30 -22.94
N SER A 131 -7.55 13.16 -23.00
CA SER A 131 -7.73 14.27 -22.06
C SER A 131 -7.96 13.80 -20.63
N MET A 132 -8.79 12.76 -20.44
CA MET A 132 -9.04 12.14 -19.14
C MET A 132 -7.77 11.51 -18.58
N LYS A 133 -7.02 10.76 -19.40
CA LYS A 133 -5.73 10.17 -18.99
C LYS A 133 -4.73 11.24 -18.54
N ALA A 134 -4.63 12.35 -19.26
CA ALA A 134 -3.74 13.45 -18.90
C ALA A 134 -4.14 14.14 -17.57
N LEU A 135 -5.44 14.26 -17.30
CA LEU A 135 -5.93 14.76 -16.03
C LEU A 135 -5.58 13.82 -14.86
N LEU A 136 -5.86 12.52 -15.03
CA LEU A 136 -5.57 11.49 -14.02
C LEU A 136 -4.07 11.40 -13.72
N GLN A 137 -3.22 11.48 -14.75
CA GLN A 137 -1.77 11.47 -14.57
C GLN A 137 -1.29 12.69 -13.77
N ARG A 138 -1.83 13.87 -14.04
CA ARG A 138 -1.50 15.08 -13.26
C ARG A 138 -1.93 14.92 -11.80
N ALA A 139 -3.16 14.48 -11.54
CA ALA A 139 -3.67 14.28 -10.18
C ALA A 139 -2.85 13.23 -9.39
N ALA A 140 -2.49 12.13 -10.04
CA ALA A 140 -1.64 11.10 -9.44
C ALA A 140 -0.25 11.64 -9.10
N ASN A 141 0.37 12.42 -10.02
CA ASN A 141 1.67 13.03 -9.80
C ASN A 141 1.65 14.01 -8.61
N PHE A 142 0.61 14.86 -8.51
CA PHE A 142 0.42 15.74 -7.36
C PHE A 142 0.29 14.97 -6.03
N SER A 143 -0.26 13.77 -6.08
CA SER A 143 -0.41 12.88 -4.92
C SER A 143 0.82 12.00 -4.66
N HIS A 144 1.91 12.18 -5.43
CA HIS A 144 3.10 11.32 -5.42
C HIS A 144 2.80 9.82 -5.64
N LYS A 145 1.78 9.51 -6.45
CA LYS A 145 1.32 8.16 -6.76
C LYS A 145 1.39 7.89 -8.27
N ASN A 146 1.41 6.62 -8.66
CA ASN A 146 1.16 6.25 -10.06
C ASN A 146 -0.36 6.26 -10.35
N VAL A 147 -0.74 6.29 -11.62
CA VAL A 147 -2.17 6.38 -12.01
C VAL A 147 -2.99 5.19 -11.51
N THR A 148 -2.43 3.97 -11.55
CA THR A 148 -3.13 2.77 -11.08
C THR A 148 -3.42 2.84 -9.59
N GLU A 149 -2.44 3.26 -8.79
CA GLU A 149 -2.57 3.42 -7.34
C GLU A 149 -3.58 4.52 -6.98
N PHE A 150 -3.49 5.67 -7.66
CA PHE A 150 -4.43 6.77 -7.50
C PHE A 150 -5.88 6.34 -7.80
N LEU A 151 -6.10 5.62 -8.91
CA LEU A 151 -7.43 5.16 -9.29
C LEU A 151 -7.98 4.09 -8.34
N LEU A 152 -7.14 3.16 -7.88
CA LEU A 152 -7.58 2.14 -6.92
C LEU A 152 -8.00 2.77 -5.60
N GLU A 153 -7.24 3.72 -5.08
CA GLU A 153 -7.56 4.41 -3.84
C GLU A 153 -8.81 5.28 -3.96
N ALA A 154 -8.91 6.06 -5.05
CA ALA A 154 -10.12 6.85 -5.32
C ALA A 154 -11.36 5.95 -5.47
N GLY A 155 -11.22 4.80 -6.14
CA GLY A 155 -12.30 3.83 -6.31
C GLY A 155 -12.74 3.17 -5.01
N ILE A 156 -11.80 2.82 -4.12
CA ILE A 156 -12.12 2.28 -2.78
C ILE A 156 -12.90 3.31 -1.98
N ASN A 157 -12.41 4.55 -1.89
CA ASN A 157 -13.07 5.60 -1.12
C ASN A 157 -14.49 5.86 -1.65
N ALA A 158 -14.67 5.96 -2.97
CA ALA A 158 -15.97 6.16 -3.58
C ALA A 158 -16.92 4.97 -3.34
N ALA A 159 -16.40 3.74 -3.38
CA ALA A 159 -17.18 2.54 -3.07
C ALA A 159 -17.58 2.49 -1.58
N GLU A 160 -16.67 2.84 -0.69
CA GLU A 160 -16.93 2.94 0.75
C GLU A 160 -18.00 4.00 1.04
N GLU A 161 -17.91 5.19 0.45
CA GLU A 161 -18.92 6.24 0.57
C GLU A 161 -20.30 5.77 0.08
N THR A 162 -20.35 5.17 -1.11
CA THR A 162 -21.59 4.63 -1.70
C THR A 162 -22.22 3.54 -0.85
N LEU A 163 -21.40 2.68 -0.21
CA LEU A 163 -21.87 1.63 0.68
C LEU A 163 -22.18 2.14 2.10
N ALA A 164 -21.51 3.20 2.55
CA ALA A 164 -21.75 3.84 3.83
C ALA A 164 -23.09 4.57 3.86
N ASP A 165 -23.57 5.08 2.72
CA ASP A 165 -24.93 5.60 2.60
C ASP A 165 -26.01 4.55 2.97
N ARG A 166 -25.71 3.24 2.91
CA ARG A 166 -26.60 2.18 3.42
C ARG A 166 -26.61 2.02 4.95
N ARG A 167 -25.80 2.79 5.69
CA ARG A 167 -25.78 2.83 7.17
C ARG A 167 -26.41 4.09 7.76
N MET A 168 -26.73 5.08 6.92
CA MET A 168 -27.41 6.30 7.36
C MET A 168 -28.92 6.18 7.13
N PHE A 169 -29.66 5.97 8.21
CA PHE A 169 -31.12 6.06 8.20
C PHE A 169 -31.51 7.54 8.27
N ARG A 170 -31.89 8.11 7.13
CA ARG A 170 -32.42 9.48 7.09
C ARG A 170 -33.88 9.44 7.53
N LEU A 171 -34.17 9.97 8.71
CA LEU A 171 -35.52 10.09 9.26
C LEU A 171 -36.01 11.53 9.05
N ASP A 172 -37.25 11.69 8.60
CA ASP A 172 -37.93 12.98 8.67
C ASP A 172 -38.32 13.33 10.13
N GLN A 173 -38.84 14.53 10.37
CA GLN A 173 -39.16 15.00 11.72
C GLN A 173 -40.17 14.10 12.44
N ALA A 174 -41.17 13.57 11.73
CA ALA A 174 -42.21 12.72 12.32
C ALA A 174 -41.65 11.34 12.67
N GLN A 175 -40.84 10.77 11.78
CA GLN A 175 -40.15 9.51 11.99
C GLN A 175 -39.11 9.61 13.11
N TRP A 176 -38.40 10.74 13.20
CA TRP A 176 -37.46 11.03 14.29
C TRP A 176 -38.17 11.08 15.65
N GLN A 177 -39.31 11.78 15.74
CA GLN A 177 -40.10 11.81 16.97
C GLN A 177 -40.62 10.43 17.37
N ALA A 178 -41.15 9.65 16.42
CA ALA A 178 -41.60 8.29 16.68
C ALA A 178 -40.44 7.39 17.16
N PHE A 179 -39.26 7.54 16.57
CA PHE A 179 -38.06 6.82 16.98
C PHE A 179 -37.63 7.20 18.40
N GLN A 180 -37.60 8.49 18.73
CA GLN A 180 -37.29 8.95 20.09
C GLN A 180 -38.30 8.42 21.12
N GLN A 181 -39.59 8.44 20.81
CA GLN A 181 -40.62 7.86 21.69
C GLN A 181 -40.38 6.38 21.97
N ILE A 182 -39.94 5.61 20.98
CA ILE A 182 -39.61 4.19 21.15
C ILE A 182 -38.35 4.00 22.00
N LEU A 183 -37.33 4.87 21.83
CA LEU A 183 -36.10 4.82 22.63
C LEU A 183 -36.35 5.17 24.11
N ASP A 184 -37.21 6.15 24.36
CA ASP A 184 -37.54 6.62 25.71
C ASP A 184 -38.59 5.74 26.41
N SER A 185 -39.22 4.82 25.66
CA SER A 185 -40.19 3.88 26.23
C SER A 185 -39.51 2.85 27.14
N PRO A 186 -40.11 2.50 28.29
CA PRO A 186 -39.54 1.50 29.19
C PRO A 186 -39.41 0.14 28.49
N VAL A 187 -38.31 -0.56 28.77
CA VAL A 187 -38.03 -1.87 28.17
C VAL A 187 -39.14 -2.84 28.54
N THR A 188 -39.93 -3.22 27.54
CA THR A 188 -41.00 -4.21 27.72
C THR A 188 -40.42 -5.61 27.51
N ALA A 189 -40.57 -6.47 28.52
CA ALA A 189 -40.12 -7.85 28.42
C ALA A 189 -40.81 -8.57 27.25
N ARG A 190 -40.02 -9.19 26.36
CA ARG A 190 -40.52 -9.99 25.24
C ARG A 190 -40.20 -11.47 25.49
N PRO A 191 -41.14 -12.29 26.00
CA PRO A 191 -40.88 -13.68 26.39
C PRO A 191 -40.27 -14.53 25.27
N ARG A 192 -40.68 -14.31 24.01
CA ARG A 192 -40.10 -15.00 22.84
C ARG A 192 -38.63 -14.61 22.59
N LEU A 193 -38.27 -13.35 22.80
CA LEU A 193 -36.89 -12.88 22.66
C LEU A 193 -36.00 -13.45 23.77
N ALA A 194 -36.50 -13.48 25.01
CA ALA A 194 -35.78 -14.10 26.13
C ALA A 194 -35.53 -15.59 25.88
N LYS A 195 -36.53 -16.31 25.37
CA LYS A 195 -36.39 -17.71 24.96
C LYS A 195 -35.33 -17.86 23.85
N LEU A 196 -35.41 -17.06 22.78
CA LEU A 196 -34.47 -17.09 21.66
C LEU A 196 -33.02 -16.83 22.09
N LEU A 197 -32.79 -15.87 23.00
CA LEU A 197 -31.44 -15.55 23.51
C LEU A 197 -30.86 -16.63 24.44
N THR A 198 -31.70 -17.53 24.96
CA THR A 198 -31.29 -18.63 25.86
C THR A 198 -31.16 -19.96 25.12
N GLU A 199 -31.71 -20.06 23.90
CA GLU A 199 -31.54 -21.23 23.03
C GLU A 199 -30.08 -21.31 22.55
N LYS A 200 -29.57 -22.54 22.42
CA LYS A 200 -28.18 -22.75 21.98
C LYS A 200 -28.00 -22.15 20.58
N SER A 201 -27.03 -21.24 20.47
CA SER A 201 -26.63 -20.64 19.21
C SER A 201 -26.15 -21.71 18.23
N VAL A 202 -26.49 -21.57 16.93
CA VAL A 202 -25.95 -22.43 15.85
C VAL A 202 -24.42 -22.26 15.69
N LEU A 203 -23.85 -21.23 16.32
CA LEU A 203 -22.40 -20.94 16.31
C LEU A 203 -21.64 -21.62 17.47
N GLU A 204 -22.31 -22.41 18.32
CA GLU A 204 -21.73 -23.24 19.39
C GLU A 204 -22.06 -24.73 19.25
#